data_AF-A0A1C5V9B7-F1
#
_entry.id   AF-A0A1C5V9B7-F1
#
_cell.length_a   1.000
_cell.length_b   1.000
_cell.length_c   1.000
_cell.angle_alpha   90.00
_cell.angle_beta   90.00
_cell.angle_gamma   90.00
#
_symmetry.space_group_name_H-M   'P 1'
#
loop_
_entity.id
_entity.type
_entity.pdbx_description
1 polymer ?
#
loop_
_entity_poly.entity_id
_entity_poly.type
_entity_poly.pdbx_seq_one_letter_code
_entity_poly.pdbx_strand_id
1 'polypeptide(L)' 'MSAKVKISYEKPEELKQIVAMLSPVMRSCKVAKGQQGRYKKAYVEIEGIADKMPQESE' A
#
# COMPACT_ATOMS: atom_id res chain seq x y z
N MET A 1 5.76 14.96 2.93
CA MET A 1 6.22 14.29 1.69
C MET A 1 5.32 13.10 1.41
N SER A 2 4.88 12.93 0.17
CA SER A 2 4.07 11.79 -0.27
C SER A 2 4.83 10.98 -1.31
N ALA A 3 4.79 9.65 -1.22
CA ALA A 3 5.33 8.76 -2.23
C ALA A 3 4.25 7.82 -2.78
N LYS A 4 4.40 7.42 -4.04
CA LYS A 4 3.51 6.49 -4.71
C LYS A 4 4.26 5.22 -5.07
N VAL A 5 3.83 4.10 -4.50
CA VAL A 5 4.42 2.78 -4.71
C VAL A 5 3.56 1.99 -5.69
N LYS A 6 4.18 1.46 -6.75
CA LYS A 6 3.54 0.51 -7.66
C LYS A 6 3.97 -0.91 -7.30
N ILE A 7 3.01 -1.75 -6.93
CA ILE A 7 3.23 -3.14 -6.59
C ILE A 7 2.74 -3.99 -7.76
N SER A 8 3.64 -4.77 -8.36
CA SER A 8 3.28 -5.84 -9.28
C SER A 8 3.31 -7.16 -8.50
N TYR A 9 2.22 -7.92 -8.51
CA TYR A 9 2.05 -9.15 -7.73
C TYR A 9 1.29 -10.20 -8.54
N GLU A 10 1.49 -11.49 -8.27
CA GLU A 10 0.71 -12.55 -8.92
C GLU A 10 -0.43 -13.00 -8.02
N LYS A 11 -0.11 -13.21 -6.75
CA LYS A 11 -1.02 -13.80 -5.76
C LYS A 11 -1.56 -12.73 -4.82
N PRO A 12 -2.86 -12.78 -4.47
CA PRO A 12 -3.45 -11.80 -3.56
C PRO A 12 -2.79 -11.81 -2.17
N GLU A 13 -2.17 -12.92 -1.75
CA GLU A 13 -1.44 -13.04 -0.49
C GLU A 13 -0.20 -12.14 -0.44
N GLU A 14 0.53 -12.02 -1.55
CA GLU A 14 1.72 -11.15 -1.68
C GLU A 14 1.33 -9.69 -1.46
N LEU A 15 0.22 -9.26 -2.08
CA LEU A 15 -0.29 -7.90 -1.91
C LEU A 15 -0.70 -7.66 -0.44
N LYS A 16 -1.37 -8.62 0.20
CA LYS A 16 -1.80 -8.48 1.61
C LYS A 16 -0.61 -8.28 2.54
N GLN A 17 0.48 -9.03 2.36
CA GLN A 17 1.68 -8.89 3.18
C GLN A 17 2.33 -7.51 3.00
N ILE A 18 2.47 -7.04 1.77
CA ILE A 18 3.06 -5.73 1.49
C ILE A 18 2.17 -4.61 2.07
N VAL A 19 0.85 -4.70 1.91
CA VAL A 19 -0.10 -3.73 2.48
C VAL A 19 -0.04 -3.73 4.01
N ALA A 20 0.12 -4.89 4.66
CA ALA A 20 0.29 -4.96 6.11
C ALA A 20 1.57 -4.26 6.58
N MET A 21 2.68 -4.43 5.85
CA MET A 21 3.94 -3.74 6.14
C MET A 21 3.84 -2.22 5.92
N LEU A 22 3.11 -1.79 4.88
CA LEU A 22 2.91 -0.38 4.57
C LEU A 22 1.81 0.26 5.41
N SER A 23 0.97 -0.51 6.10
CA SER A 23 -0.17 -0.03 6.90
C SER A 23 0.14 1.18 7.81
N PRO A 24 1.31 1.26 8.49
CA PRO A 24 1.63 2.41 9.34
C PRO A 24 1.73 3.74 8.56
N VAL A 25 2.19 3.69 7.31
CA VAL A 25 2.48 4.86 6.46
C VAL A 25 1.51 4.98 5.28
N MET A 26 0.65 4.00 5.07
CA MET A 26 -0.26 3.92 3.94
C MET A 26 -1.45 4.86 4.13
N ARG A 27 -1.67 5.71 3.13
CA ARG A 27 -2.84 6.59 3.03
C ARG A 27 -3.94 5.96 2.18
N SER A 28 -3.59 5.36 1.05
CA SER A 28 -4.57 4.72 0.16
C SER A 28 -3.95 3.52 -0.59
N CYS A 29 -4.79 2.53 -0.92
CA CYS A 29 -4.42 1.41 -1.78
C CYS A 29 -5.48 1.23 -2.87
N LYS A 30 -5.05 1.22 -4.13
CA LYS A 30 -5.91 1.06 -5.30
C LYS A 30 -5.41 -0.08 -6.17
N VAL A 31 -6.20 -1.15 -6.24
CA VAL A 31 -5.95 -2.25 -7.18
C VAL A 31 -6.43 -1.83 -8.57
N ALA A 32 -5.59 -2.00 -9.59
CA ALA A 32 -6.00 -1.71 -10.96
C ALA A 32 -7.06 -2.73 -11.43
N LYS A 33 -8.10 -2.25 -12.10
CA LYS A 33 -9.17 -3.08 -12.68
C LYS A 33 -8.81 -3.44 -14.14
N GLY A 34 -9.39 -4.52 -14.66
CA GLY A 34 -9.26 -4.89 -16.08
C GLY A 34 -7.85 -5.36 -16.50
N GLN A 35 -7.11 -5.98 -15.58
CA GLN A 35 -5.74 -6.39 -15.86
C GLN A 35 -5.70 -7.67 -16.69
N GLN A 36 -5.05 -7.60 -17.85
CA GLN A 36 -4.73 -8.76 -18.69
C GLN A 36 -3.23 -9.07 -18.54
N GLY A 37 -2.91 -10.30 -18.14
CA GLY A 37 -1.54 -10.75 -17.92
C GLY A 37 -1.35 -11.48 -16.59
N ARG A 38 -0.17 -12.13 -16.45
CA ARG A 38 0.19 -12.94 -15.27
C ARG A 38 0.30 -12.11 -13.99
N TYR A 39 0.74 -10.86 -14.09
CA TYR A 39 0.92 -9.97 -12.94
C TYR A 39 -0.21 -8.95 -12.82
N LYS A 40 -0.77 -8.85 -11.62
CA LYS A 40 -1.67 -7.79 -11.17
C LYS A 40 -0.86 -6.63 -10.61
N LYS A 41 -1.46 -5.43 -10.64
CA LYS A 41 -0.87 -4.16 -10.21
C LYS A 41 -1.76 -3.50 -9.17
N ALA A 42 -1.14 -3.03 -8.10
CA ALA A 42 -1.74 -2.14 -7.11
C ALA A 42 -0.90 -0.88 -6.98
N TYR A 43 -1.57 0.23 -6.70
CA TYR A 43 -0.95 1.52 -6.45
C TYR A 43 -1.24 1.90 -5.01
N VAL A 44 -0.18 2.14 -4.25
CA VAL A 44 -0.26 2.53 -2.84
C VAL A 44 0.29 3.93 -2.71
N GLU A 45 -0.47 4.80 -2.06
CA GLU A 45 0.00 6.13 -1.67
C GLU A 45 0.39 6.09 -0.21
N ILE A 46 1.63 6.47 0.08
CA ILE A 46 2.18 6.54 1.42
C ILE A 46 2.51 7.99 1.76
N GLU A 47 2.29 8.35 3.01
CA GLU A 47 2.73 9.63 3.57
C GLU A 47 3.84 9.38 4.58
N GLY A 48 4.81 10.30 4.60
CA GLY A 48 5.96 10.21 5.50
C GLY A 48 5.53 10.09 6.97
N ILE A 49 6.30 9.33 7.73
CA ILE A 49 6.08 9.00 9.15
C ILE A 49 6.06 10.25 10.06
N ALA A 50 6.48 11.41 9.55
CA ALA A 50 6.43 12.68 10.28
C ALA A 50 5.01 13.09 10.70
N ASP A 51 3.96 12.54 10.08
CA ASP A 51 2.55 12.89 10.37
C ASP A 51 1.83 11.91 11.31
N LYS A 52 2.45 10.77 11.71
CA LYS A 52 1.81 9.80 12.62
C LYS A 52 2.70 9.47 13.81
N MET A 53 2.84 10.44 14.72
CA MET A 53 3.02 10.11 16.12
C MET A 53 1.78 9.32 16.59
N PRO A 54 1.94 8.19 17.30
CA PRO A 54 0.81 7.48 17.86
C PRO A 54 0.13 8.41 18.87
N GLN A 55 -1.18 8.61 18.73
CA GLN A 55 -1.98 9.10 19.85
C GLN A 55 -1.94 8.02 20.92
N GLU A 56 -1.12 8.24 21.93
CA GLU A 56 -1.27 7.59 23.24
C GLU A 56 -2.72 7.83 23.68
N SER A 57 -3.49 6.75 23.76
CA SER A 57 -4.80 6.78 24.40
C SER A 57 -4.53 6.52 25.88
N GLU A 58 -4.55 7.58 26.67
CA GLU A 58 -4.58 7.56 28.14
C GLU A 58 -5.84 6.88 28.68
#